data_AF-A0A8T6EDS8-F1
#
_entry.id   AF-A0A8T6EDS8-F1
#
_cell.length_a   1.000
_cell.length_b   1.000
_cell.length_c   1.000
_cell.angle_alpha   90.00
_cell.angle_beta   90.00
_cell.angle_gamma   90.00
#
_symmetry.space_group_name_H-M   'P 1'
#
loop_
_entity.id
_entity.type
_entity.pdbx_description
1 polymer ?
#
loop_
_entity_poly.entity_id
_entity_poly.type
_entity_poly.pdbx_seq_one_letter_code
_entity_poly.pdbx_strand_id
1 'polypeptide(L)'
;MQERITEFEEADIAITASTYDAVEQNASFKSSEKLTYPLLSDQDAKTVKSLGILDESYEEGSFQYGVSHPGVILVDTDDKVVLTRAEHKFKDSASMDDLIEDVKELIAAVVSEEEADADESTED
;
A
#
# COMPACT_ATOMS: atom_id res chain seq x y z
N MET A 1 -6.17 -1.01 11.12
CA MET A 1 -5.13 -1.80 10.41
C MET A 1 -4.53 -2.84 11.35
N GLN A 2 -3.79 -2.49 12.41
CA GLN A 2 -3.18 -3.44 13.36
C GLN A 2 -4.13 -4.54 13.88
N GLU A 3 -5.35 -4.16 14.27
CA GLU A 3 -6.36 -5.10 14.81
C GLU A 3 -6.91 -6.08 13.77
N ARG A 4 -6.66 -5.83 12.48
CA ARG A 4 -7.25 -6.58 11.34
C ARG A 4 -6.20 -7.23 10.45
N ILE A 5 -4.92 -7.25 10.87
CA ILE A 5 -3.83 -7.82 10.08
C ILE A 5 -4.09 -9.29 9.74
N THR A 6 -4.66 -10.04 10.68
CA THR A 6 -4.98 -11.45 10.46
C THR A 6 -5.96 -11.66 9.30
N GLU A 7 -6.88 -10.73 9.05
CA GLU A 7 -7.80 -10.86 7.91
C GLU A 7 -7.11 -10.68 6.56
N PHE A 8 -6.02 -9.91 6.51
CA PHE A 8 -5.16 -9.79 5.33
C PHE A 8 -4.26 -11.03 5.18
N GLU A 9 -3.70 -11.52 6.29
CA GLU A 9 -2.91 -12.76 6.30
C GLU A 9 -3.73 -13.97 5.86
N GLU A 10 -4.99 -14.08 6.29
CA GLU A 10 -5.94 -15.13 5.87
C GLU A 10 -6.32 -15.02 4.38
N ALA A 11 -6.10 -13.87 3.76
CA ALA A 11 -6.31 -13.63 2.34
C ALA A 11 -5.01 -13.72 1.52
N ASP A 12 -3.91 -14.21 2.12
CA ASP A 12 -2.56 -14.27 1.53
C ASP A 12 -2.01 -12.89 1.09
N ILE A 13 -2.42 -11.82 1.79
CA ILE A 13 -1.99 -10.44 1.53
C ILE A 13 -1.03 -9.98 2.63
N ALA A 14 0.20 -9.63 2.23
CA ALA A 14 1.14 -8.96 3.11
C ALA A 14 0.84 -7.46 3.21
N ILE A 15 0.73 -6.94 4.43
CA ILE A 15 0.53 -5.50 4.68
C ILE A 15 1.82 -4.86 5.19
N THR A 16 2.12 -3.68 4.66
CA THR A 16 3.20 -2.82 5.12
C THR A 16 2.75 -1.37 5.10
N ALA A 17 3.29 -0.53 5.97
CA ALA A 17 3.08 0.92 5.88
C ALA A 17 4.37 1.59 5.38
N SER A 18 4.23 2.58 4.50
CA SER A 18 5.34 3.39 4.02
C SER A 18 5.46 4.67 4.85
N THR A 19 6.68 5.02 5.25
CA THR A 19 7.01 6.25 5.98
C THR A 19 8.22 6.92 5.33
N TYR A 20 8.35 8.24 5.46
CA TYR A 20 9.54 8.97 5.02
C TYR A 20 10.70 8.92 6.04
N ASP A 21 10.45 8.35 7.22
CA ASP A 21 11.41 8.24 8.32
C ASP A 21 12.53 7.23 8.01
N ALA A 22 13.67 7.39 8.70
CA ALA A 22 14.77 6.43 8.61
C ALA A 22 14.41 5.09 9.25
N VAL A 23 15.08 4.02 8.81
CA VAL A 23 14.87 2.64 9.31
C VAL A 23 14.99 2.55 10.84
N GLU A 24 15.92 3.27 11.46
CA GLU A 24 16.08 3.28 12.92
C GLU A 24 14.90 3.91 13.66
N GLN A 25 14.33 5.00 13.10
CA GLN A 25 13.13 5.65 13.65
C GLN A 25 11.92 4.73 13.52
N ASN A 26 11.75 4.10 12.35
CA ASN A 26 10.72 3.09 12.12
C ASN A 26 10.83 1.91 13.09
N ALA A 27 12.04 1.41 13.33
CA ALA A 27 12.26 0.31 14.27
C ALA A 27 11.87 0.71 15.71
N SER A 28 12.24 1.92 16.14
CA SER A 28 11.88 2.45 17.45
C SER A 28 10.36 2.60 17.59
N PHE A 29 9.69 3.18 16.59
CA PHE A 29 8.24 3.38 16.58
C PHE A 29 7.47 2.05 16.53
N LYS A 30 7.87 1.12 15.66
CA LYS A 30 7.32 -0.24 15.61
C LYS A 30 7.39 -0.91 16.98
N SER A 31 8.52 -0.78 17.68
CA SER A 31 8.69 -1.35 19.01
C SER A 31 7.84 -0.66 20.08
N SER A 32 7.67 0.67 20.02
CA SER A 32 6.88 1.41 21.02
C SER A 32 5.39 1.13 20.88
N GLU A 33 4.90 1.13 19.64
CA GLU A 33 3.50 0.91 19.30
C GLU A 33 3.12 -0.57 19.16
N LYS A 34 4.09 -1.47 19.30
CA LYS A 34 3.93 -2.93 19.18
C LYS A 34 3.29 -3.35 17.84
N LEU A 35 3.69 -2.69 16.75
CA LEU A 35 3.17 -3.00 15.43
C LEU A 35 3.68 -4.38 14.97
N THR A 36 2.79 -5.22 14.45
CA THR A 36 3.18 -6.55 13.95
C THR A 36 3.59 -6.52 12.49
N TYR A 37 3.08 -5.56 11.72
CA TYR A 37 3.41 -5.33 10.32
C TYR A 37 4.73 -4.53 10.15
N PRO A 38 5.47 -4.73 9.05
CA PRO A 38 6.66 -3.95 8.74
C PRO A 38 6.33 -2.48 8.39
N LEU A 39 7.36 -1.64 8.53
CA LEU A 39 7.36 -0.25 8.08
C LEU A 39 8.47 -0.08 7.04
N LEU A 40 8.12 0.39 5.84
CA LEU A 40 9.07 0.71 4.77
C LEU A 40 9.55 2.15 4.91
N SER A 41 10.86 2.35 4.77
CA SER A 41 11.50 3.67 4.76
C SER A 41 11.62 4.17 3.32
N ASP A 42 10.69 5.01 2.88
CA ASP A 42 10.71 5.73 1.61
C ASP A 42 11.39 7.10 1.77
N GLN A 43 12.70 7.07 2.05
CA GLN A 43 13.49 8.29 2.24
C GLN A 43 13.40 9.21 1.02
N ASP A 44 13.28 10.51 1.29
CA ASP A 44 13.04 11.56 0.30
C ASP A 44 11.69 11.44 -0.45
N ALA A 45 10.80 10.57 0.01
CA ALA A 45 9.50 10.27 -0.60
C ALA A 45 9.62 9.83 -2.07
N LYS A 46 10.64 9.01 -2.40
CA LYS A 46 10.96 8.65 -3.79
C LYS A 46 9.84 7.87 -4.45
N THR A 47 9.29 6.89 -3.74
CA THR A 47 8.20 6.03 -4.20
C THR A 47 6.91 6.84 -4.30
N VAL A 48 6.62 7.64 -3.28
CA VAL A 48 5.46 8.55 -3.27
C VAL A 48 5.50 9.52 -4.46
N LYS A 49 6.69 10.09 -4.75
CA LYS A 49 6.90 10.99 -5.89
C LYS A 49 6.81 10.28 -7.24
N SER A 50 7.39 9.09 -7.38
CA SER A 50 7.37 8.34 -8.64
C SER A 50 5.95 7.89 -9.02
N LEU A 51 5.12 7.60 -8.02
CA LEU A 51 3.72 7.24 -8.21
C LEU A 51 2.79 8.46 -8.39
N GLY A 52 3.30 9.68 -8.22
CA GLY A 52 2.51 10.91 -8.38
C GLY A 52 1.45 11.10 -7.30
N ILE A 53 1.65 10.53 -6.11
CA ILE A 53 0.68 10.54 -5.00
C ILE A 53 1.12 11.41 -3.82
N LEU A 54 2.14 12.24 -3.99
CA LEU A 54 2.63 13.17 -2.97
C LEU A 54 1.54 14.18 -2.58
N ASP A 55 1.35 14.41 -1.28
CA ASP A 55 0.50 15.49 -0.81
C ASP A 55 1.24 16.83 -0.89
N GLU A 56 0.95 17.59 -1.95
CA GLU A 56 1.57 18.89 -2.22
C GLU A 56 1.11 20.01 -1.29
N SER A 57 0.19 19.75 -0.35
CA SER A 57 -0.22 20.75 0.65
C SER A 57 0.85 21.00 1.73
N TYR A 58 1.85 20.12 1.84
CA TYR A 58 2.97 20.27 2.76
C TYR A 58 4.18 20.91 2.09
N GLU A 59 4.67 22.01 2.67
CA GLU A 59 5.84 22.72 2.16
C GLU A 59 7.13 21.92 2.35
N GLU A 60 8.08 22.08 1.41
CA GLU A 60 9.43 21.53 1.51
C GLU A 60 10.11 21.97 2.81
N GLY A 61 10.66 21.00 3.55
CA GLY A 61 11.30 21.23 4.85
C GLY A 61 10.35 21.24 6.05
N SER A 62 9.03 21.14 5.83
CA SER A 62 8.09 20.84 6.91
C SER A 62 8.26 19.40 7.42
N PHE A 63 7.85 19.15 8.66
CA PHE A 63 7.91 17.81 9.25
C PHE A 63 7.05 16.79 8.48
N GLN A 64 5.99 17.26 7.82
CA GLN A 64 5.05 16.45 7.04
C GLN A 64 5.43 16.33 5.55
N TYR A 65 6.50 16.98 5.11
CA TYR A 65 6.92 16.90 3.72
C TYR A 65 7.29 15.45 3.35
N GLY A 66 6.72 14.95 2.27
CA GLY A 66 6.92 13.57 1.82
C GLY A 66 5.76 12.62 2.14
N VAL A 67 4.75 13.09 2.88
CA VAL A 67 3.50 12.35 3.09
C VAL A 67 2.74 12.23 1.77
N SER A 68 2.26 11.04 1.45
CA SER A 68 1.35 10.82 0.33
C SER A 68 -0.07 11.27 0.69
N HIS A 69 -0.89 11.52 -0.33
CA HIS A 69 -2.33 11.48 -0.11
C HIS A 69 -2.74 10.15 0.54
N PRO A 70 -3.69 10.16 1.48
CA PRO A 70 -4.19 8.95 2.11
C PRO A 70 -4.68 7.92 1.09
N GLY A 71 -4.26 6.66 1.25
CA GLY A 71 -4.64 5.60 0.33
C GLY A 71 -3.80 4.33 0.43
N VAL A 72 -3.88 3.50 -0.61
CA VAL A 72 -3.22 2.19 -0.71
C VAL A 72 -2.60 1.95 -2.08
N ILE A 73 -1.55 1.15 -2.09
CA ILE A 73 -0.91 0.63 -3.30
C ILE A 73 -0.95 -0.89 -3.18
N LEU A 74 -1.35 -1.57 -4.26
CA LEU A 74 -1.26 -3.02 -4.36
C LEU A 74 -0.12 -3.38 -5.31
N VAL A 75 0.76 -4.25 -4.85
CA VAL A 75 1.90 -4.77 -5.59
C VAL A 75 1.73 -6.28 -5.70
N ASP A 76 1.84 -6.83 -6.90
CA ASP A 76 1.78 -8.27 -7.14
C ASP A 76 3.10 -8.98 -6.80
N THR A 77 3.17 -10.29 -7.01
CA THR A 77 4.37 -11.10 -6.74
C THR A 77 5.50 -10.91 -7.76
N ASP A 78 5.23 -10.22 -8.87
CA ASP A 78 6.20 -9.84 -9.91
C ASP A 78 6.78 -8.43 -9.68
N ASP A 79 6.55 -7.85 -8.50
CA ASP A 79 6.91 -6.47 -8.14
C ASP A 79 6.23 -5.39 -9.01
N LYS A 80 5.08 -5.69 -9.63
CA LYS A 80 4.31 -4.71 -10.42
C LYS A 80 3.24 -4.05 -9.57
N VAL A 81 3.12 -2.74 -9.70
CA VAL A 81 2.01 -1.99 -9.11
C VAL A 81 0.75 -2.23 -9.94
N VAL A 82 -0.18 -3.01 -9.39
CA VAL A 82 -1.45 -3.35 -10.04
C VAL A 82 -2.59 -2.40 -9.63
N LEU A 83 -2.43 -1.69 -8.51
CA LEU A 83 -3.35 -0.63 -8.08
C LEU A 83 -2.60 0.49 -7.38
N THR A 84 -3.01 1.73 -7.65
CA THR A 84 -2.72 2.88 -6.80
C THR A 84 -4.01 3.64 -6.53
N ARG A 85 -4.38 3.78 -5.25
CA ARG A 85 -5.45 4.65 -4.79
C ARG A 85 -4.85 5.65 -3.82
N ALA A 86 -4.89 6.94 -4.15
CA ALA A 86 -4.46 8.00 -3.25
C ALA A 86 -5.40 9.19 -3.41
N GLU A 87 -6.19 9.48 -2.38
CA GLU A 87 -7.27 10.46 -2.46
C GLU A 87 -6.93 11.72 -1.65
N HIS A 88 -7.11 12.91 -2.25
CA HIS A 88 -6.92 14.21 -1.59
C HIS A 88 -7.73 14.38 -0.29
N LYS A 89 -8.82 13.62 -0.14
CA LYS A 89 -9.59 13.51 1.09
C LYS A 89 -9.80 12.04 1.33
N PHE A 90 -9.26 11.51 2.42
CA PHE A 90 -9.71 10.23 2.92
C PHE A 90 -11.20 10.40 3.23
N LYS A 91 -12.09 9.86 2.40
CA LYS A 91 -13.50 9.81 2.76
C LYS A 91 -13.57 8.97 4.03
N ASP A 92 -14.03 9.56 5.13
CA ASP A 92 -14.27 8.90 6.42
C ASP A 92 -15.10 7.59 6.29
N SER A 93 -15.75 7.37 5.14
CA SER A 93 -16.59 6.24 4.84
C SER A 93 -15.92 5.07 4.13
N ALA A 94 -14.65 5.12 3.72
CA ALA A 94 -13.97 3.87 3.34
C ALA A 94 -13.64 3.15 4.64
N SER A 95 -14.62 2.41 5.15
CA SER A 95 -14.39 1.54 6.30
C SER A 95 -13.22 0.61 5.94
N MET A 96 -12.45 0.16 6.92
CA MET A 96 -11.41 -0.84 6.65
C MET A 96 -12.02 -2.10 6.00
N ASP A 97 -13.35 -2.34 6.16
CA ASP A 97 -14.08 -3.39 5.44
C ASP A 97 -14.14 -3.10 3.94
N ASP A 98 -14.50 -1.89 3.54
CA ASP A 98 -14.56 -1.47 2.13
C ASP A 98 -13.17 -1.58 1.48
N LEU A 99 -12.11 -1.22 2.21
CA LEU A 99 -10.74 -1.38 1.73
C LEU A 99 -10.37 -2.85 1.50
N ILE A 100 -10.78 -3.74 2.41
CA ILE A 100 -10.53 -5.18 2.30
C ILE A 100 -11.35 -5.77 1.14
N GLU A 101 -12.60 -5.34 0.97
CA GLU A 101 -13.47 -5.75 -0.14
C GLU A 101 -12.89 -5.30 -1.47
N ASP A 102 -12.52 -4.02 -1.60
CA ASP A 102 -11.86 -3.47 -2.79
C ASP A 102 -10.58 -4.27 -3.14
N VAL A 103 -9.73 -4.57 -2.14
CA VAL A 103 -8.51 -5.36 -2.37
C VAL A 103 -8.83 -6.79 -2.78
N LYS A 104 -9.83 -7.45 -2.18
CA LYS A 104 -10.25 -8.80 -2.57
C LYS A 104 -10.81 -8.84 -4.00
N GLU A 105 -11.64 -7.87 -4.37
CA GLU A 105 -12.17 -7.74 -5.73
C GLU A 105 -11.05 -7.53 -6.75
N LEU A 106 -10.06 -6.70 -6.43
CA LEU A 106 -8.92 -6.45 -7.30
C LEU A 106 -8.02 -7.67 -7.45
N ILE A 107 -7.75 -8.40 -6.37
CA ILE A 107 -7.01 -9.67 -6.45
C ILE A 107 -7.77 -10.65 -7.34
N ALA A 108 -9.08 -10.77 -7.17
CA ALA A 108 -9.90 -11.64 -8.02
C ALA A 108 -9.86 -11.22 -9.50
N ALA A 109 -9.85 -9.90 -9.78
CA ALA A 109 -9.73 -9.38 -11.15
C ALA A 109 -8.34 -9.68 -11.76
N VAL A 110 -7.26 -9.43 -11.02
CA VAL A 110 -5.88 -9.71 -11.48
C VAL A 110 -5.67 -11.20 -11.73
N VAL A 111 -6.14 -12.07 -10.82
CA VAL A 111 -6.08 -13.53 -10.99
C VAL A 111 -6.88 -13.98 -12.23
N SER A 112 -8.02 -13.34 -12.49
CA SER A 112 -8.83 -13.65 -13.68
C SER A 112 -8.17 -13.21 -15.00
N GLU A 113 -7.41 -12.12 -14.99
CA GLU A 113 -6.64 -11.67 -16.16
C GLU A 113 -5.42 -12.56 -16.42
N GLU A 114 -4.74 -13.03 -15.37
CA GLU A 114 -3.58 -13.94 -15.49
C GLU A 114 -3.95 -15.33 -16.02
N GLU A 115 -5.10 -15.89 -15.59
CA GLU A 115 -5.62 -17.16 -16.12
C GLU A 115 -6.06 -17.05 -17.60
N ALA A 116 -6.45 -15.85 -18.06
CA ALA A 116 -6.81 -15.60 -19.45
C ALA A 116 -5.59 -15.51 -20.38
N ASP A 117 -4.47 -14.96 -19.90
CA ASP A 117 -3.18 -14.89 -20.64
C ASP A 117 -2.47 -16.28 -20.70
N ALA A 118 -2.68 -17.13 -19.68
CA ALA A 118 -2.13 -18.48 -19.64
C ALA A 118 -2.79 -19.45 -20.65
N ASP A 119 -4.03 -19.21 -21.07
CA ASP A 119 -4.73 -20.04 -22.07
C ASP A 119 -4.32 -19.70 -23.52
N GLU A 120 -3.78 -18.50 -23.78
CA GLU A 120 -3.33 -18.08 -25.13
C GLU A 120 -1.93 -18.61 -25.49
N SER A 121 -1.16 -19.14 -24.53
CA SER A 121 0.23 -19.56 -24.73
C SER A 121 0.42 -21.08 -25.01
N THR A 122 -0.65 -21.81 -25.33
CA THR A 122 -0.61 -23.26 -25.61
C THR A 122 -0.78 -23.66 -27.09
N GLU A 123 -0.54 -22.76 -28.04
CA GLU A 123 -0.44 -23.10 -29.48
C GLU A 123 0.78 -22.42 -30.13
N ASP A 124 1.94 -23.11 -30.14
CA ASP A 124 2.74 -23.43 -31.35
C ASP A 124 3.86 -24.45 -31.05
#